data_AF-A0A376KPS9-F1
#
_entry.id   AF-A0A376KPS9-F1
#
_cell.length_a   1.000
_cell.length_b   1.000
_cell.length_c   1.000
_cell.angle_alpha   90.00
_cell.angle_beta   90.00
_cell.angle_gamma   90.00
#
_symmetry.space_group_name_H-M   'P 1'
#
loop_
_entity.id
_entity.type
_entity.pdbx_description
1 polymer ?
#
loop_
_entity_poly.entity_id
_entity_poly.type
_entity_poly.pdbx_seq_one_letter_code
_entity_poly.pdbx_strand_id
1 'polypeptide(L)' 'MKIGVMFGNPETTTGGNALKFYASVRLDIRRIGAVKEGENVVGSETRVKVVKNKIAAPFKQAEFQIPLRRRYQLLRRTG' A
#
# COMPACT_ATOMS: atom_id res chain seq x y z
N MET A 1 -3.85 14.69 14.65
CA MET A 1 -3.76 13.81 15.84
C MET A 1 -5.02 13.99 16.64
N LYS A 2 -5.84 12.94 16.81
CA LYS A 2 -6.88 12.94 17.84
C LYS A 2 -6.30 12.21 19.06
N ILE A 3 -5.86 12.97 20.05
CA ILE A 3 -5.46 12.42 21.35
C ILE A 3 -6.77 12.17 22.11
N GLY A 4 -7.01 10.94 22.57
CA GLY A 4 -8.18 10.59 23.41
C GLY A 4 -9.29 9.76 22.77
N VAL A 5 -9.03 8.98 21.71
CA VAL A 5 -10.07 8.10 21.11
C VAL A 5 -10.09 6.74 21.82
N MET A 6 -11.15 6.45 22.59
CA MET A 6 -11.33 5.17 23.29
C MET A 6 -12.00 4.06 22.43
N PHE A 7 -12.48 4.38 21.22
CA PHE A 7 -13.10 3.43 20.29
C PHE A 7 -12.80 3.77 18.81
N GLY A 8 -12.33 2.78 18.03
CA GLY A 8 -12.08 2.87 16.58
C GLY A 8 -10.60 2.72 16.18
N ASN A 9 -10.31 2.74 14.87
CA ASN A 9 -8.93 2.67 14.37
C ASN A 9 -8.22 4.03 14.60
N PRO A 10 -7.12 4.09 15.38
CA PRO A 10 -6.38 5.33 15.65
C PRO A 10 -5.62 5.88 14.44
N GLU A 11 -5.48 5.11 13.36
CA GLU A 11 -4.75 5.53 12.16
C GLU A 11 -5.44 6.74 11.47
N THR A 12 -4.74 7.88 11.44
CA THR A 12 -5.17 9.10 10.77
C THR A 12 -4.17 9.49 9.69
N THR A 13 -4.65 9.80 8.48
CA THR A 13 -3.83 10.39 7.42
C THR A 13 -3.55 11.86 7.75
N THR A 14 -2.31 12.31 7.51
CA THR A 14 -1.94 13.74 7.61
C THR A 14 -2.71 14.56 6.55
N GLY A 15 -2.86 15.88 6.77
CA GLY A 15 -3.64 16.76 5.87
C GLY A 15 -5.11 16.97 6.25
N GLY A 16 -5.51 16.60 7.46
CA GLY A 16 -6.83 16.86 8.02
C GLY A 16 -7.97 16.12 7.31
N ASN A 17 -9.20 16.61 7.48
CA ASN A 17 -10.38 15.94 6.93
C ASN A 17 -10.66 16.29 5.46
N ALA A 18 -10.13 17.41 4.94
CA ALA A 18 -10.40 17.85 3.58
C ALA A 18 -10.01 16.78 2.54
N LEU A 19 -8.81 16.22 2.68
CA LEU A 19 -8.31 15.17 1.79
C LEU A 19 -9.24 13.95 1.75
N LYS A 20 -9.91 13.62 2.85
CA LYS A 20 -10.88 12.51 2.91
C LYS A 20 -12.09 12.77 2.01
N PHE A 21 -12.55 14.02 1.84
CA PHE A 21 -13.73 14.35 1.04
C PHE A 21 -13.38 14.58 -0.44
N TYR A 22 -12.28 15.29 -0.69
CA TYR A 22 -11.86 15.65 -2.05
C TYR A 22 -11.23 14.50 -2.83
N ALA A 23 -10.50 13.58 -2.20
CA ALA A 23 -9.92 12.44 -2.91
C ALA A 23 -10.99 11.56 -3.56
N SER A 24 -10.89 11.32 -4.87
CA SER A 24 -11.78 10.40 -5.60
C SER A 24 -11.50 8.93 -5.27
N VAL A 25 -10.23 8.59 -5.02
CA VAL A 25 -9.78 7.25 -4.63
C VAL A 25 -8.85 7.37 -3.42
N ARG A 26 -8.98 6.45 -2.46
CA ARG A 26 -8.05 6.30 -1.33
C ARG A 26 -7.58 4.86 -1.25
N LEU A 27 -6.27 4.69 -1.19
CA LEU A 27 -5.59 3.41 -1.10
C LEU A 27 -4.93 3.30 0.27
N ASP A 28 -5.19 2.20 0.97
CA ASP A 28 -4.46 1.80 2.16
C ASP A 28 -3.47 0.72 1.74
N ILE A 29 -2.17 1.03 1.84
CA ILE A 29 -1.07 0.16 1.42
C ILE A 29 -0.40 -0.36 2.68
N ARG A 30 -0.36 -1.68 2.84
CA ARG A 30 0.29 -2.35 3.97
C ARG A 30 1.24 -3.42 3.49
N ARG A 31 2.43 -3.44 4.08
CA ARG A 31 3.38 -4.53 3.88
C ARG A 31 2.93 -5.73 4.72
N ILE A 32 2.75 -6.88 4.07
CA ILE A 32 2.35 -8.13 4.72
C ILE A 32 3.59 -8.96 5.09
N GLY A 33 4.61 -8.94 4.23
CA GLY A 33 5.75 -9.83 4.37
C GLY A 33 6.98 -9.39 3.58
N ALA A 34 8.00 -10.25 3.63
CA ALA A 34 9.22 -10.13 2.86
C ALA A 34 9.31 -11.30 1.86
N VAL A 35 9.59 -10.99 0.60
CA VAL A 35 9.87 -11.99 -0.42
C VAL A 35 11.35 -12.34 -0.31
N LYS A 36 11.65 -13.61 -0.01
CA LYS A 36 13.01 -14.12 0.15
C LYS A 36 13.33 -15.14 -0.94
N GLU A 37 14.57 -15.12 -1.41
CA GLU A 37 15.14 -16.11 -2.32
C GLU A 37 16.46 -16.59 -1.69
N GLY A 38 16.41 -17.76 -1.06
CA GLY A 38 17.44 -18.23 -0.14
C GLY A 38 17.56 -17.33 1.08
N GLU A 39 18.77 -16.85 1.37
CA GLU A 39 19.05 -15.91 2.46
C GLU A 39 18.79 -14.44 2.11
N ASN A 40 18.58 -14.13 0.82
CA ASN A 40 18.46 -12.75 0.35
C ASN A 40 17.00 -12.28 0.32
N VAL A 41 16.73 -11.11 0.91
CA VAL A 41 15.43 -10.45 0.82
C VAL A 41 15.34 -9.72 -0.53
N VAL A 42 14.61 -10.32 -1.47
CA VAL A 42 14.47 -9.83 -2.86
C VAL A 42 13.35 -8.80 -3.00
N GLY A 43 12.43 -8.73 -2.04
CA GLY A 43 11.30 -7.79 -2.11
C GLY A 43 10.39 -7.76 -0.90
N SER A 44 9.29 -7.04 -1.03
CA SER A 44 8.24 -6.93 -0.03
C SER A 44 6.90 -7.33 -0.62
N GLU A 45 6.18 -8.19 0.10
CA GLU A 45 4.80 -8.53 -0.24
C GLU A 45 3.88 -7.45 0.33
N THR A 46 3.04 -6.86 -0.53
CA THR A 46 2.26 -5.68 -0.21
C THR A 46 0.80 -5.90 -0.59
N ARG A 47 -0.10 -5.58 0.34
CA ARG A 47 -1.55 -5.54 0.11
C ARG A 47 -2.00 -4.10 0.01
N VAL A 48 -2.80 -3.83 -1.01
CA VAL A 48 -3.43 -2.53 -1.23
C VAL A 48 -4.94 -2.72 -1.13
N LYS A 49 -5.58 -2.00 -0.21
CA LYS A 49 -7.04 -1.97 -0.07
C LYS A 49 -7.58 -0.64 -0.57
N VAL A 50 -8.59 -0.70 -1.41
CA VAL A 50 -9.31 0.49 -1.88
C VAL A 50 -10.31 0.90 -0.81
N VAL A 51 -9.94 1.84 0.06
CA VAL A 51 -10.79 2.30 1.18
C VAL A 51 -11.87 3.29 0.71
N LYS A 52 -11.60 4.03 -0.36
CA LYS A 52 -12.58 4.92 -1.00
C LYS A 52 -12.43 4.82 -2.52
N ASN A 53 -13.55 4.74 -3.22
CA ASN A 53 -13.59 4.84 -4.67
C ASN A 53 -14.91 5.51 -5.07
N LYS A 54 -14.85 6.62 -5.81
CA LYS A 54 -16.03 7.32 -6.36
C LYS A 54 -16.40 6.87 -7.78
N ILE A 55 -15.59 6.04 -8.43
CA ILE A 55 -15.72 5.69 -9.85
C ILE A 55 -16.17 4.23 -10.04
N ALA A 56 -15.75 3.33 -9.14
CA ALA A 56 -16.12 1.91 -9.18
C ALA A 56 -16.35 1.37 -7.76
N ALA A 57 -16.73 0.09 -7.67
CA ALA A 57 -16.98 -0.58 -6.39
C ALA A 57 -15.77 -0.43 -5.43
N PRO A 58 -15.96 0.13 -4.23
CA PRO A 58 -14.91 0.26 -3.22
C PRO A 58 -14.62 -1.10 -2.54
N PHE A 59 -13.63 -1.11 -1.64
CA PHE A 59 -13.23 -2.24 -0.80
C PHE A 59 -12.62 -3.46 -1.49
N LYS A 60 -12.33 -3.35 -2.79
CA LYS A 60 -11.47 -4.31 -3.47
C LYS A 60 -10.06 -4.28 -2.89
N GLN A 61 -9.40 -5.44 -2.92
CA GLN A 61 -8.03 -5.61 -2.49
C GLN A 61 -7.18 -6.13 -3.65
N ALA A 62 -5.94 -5.67 -3.71
CA ALA A 62 -4.93 -6.14 -4.63
C ALA A 62 -3.69 -6.55 -3.84
N GLU A 63 -3.12 -7.69 -4.19
CA GLU A 63 -1.91 -8.23 -3.58
C GLU A 63 -0.85 -8.34 -4.67
N PHE A 64 0.32 -7.79 -4.40
CA PHE A 64 1.45 -7.88 -5.31
C PHE A 64 2.77 -7.79 -4.55
N GLN A 65 3.80 -8.30 -5.21
CA GLN A 65 5.17 -8.25 -4.72
C GLN A 65 5.87 -7.03 -5.30
N ILE A 66 6.51 -6.25 -4.43
CA ILE A 66 7.37 -5.13 -4.80
C ILE A 66 8.83 -5.63 -4.74
N PRO A 67 9.48 -5.89 -5.89
CA PRO A 67 10.89 -6.29 -5.91
C PRO A 67 11.78 -5.10 -5.53
N LEU A 68 12.75 -5.34 -4.63
CA LEU A 68 13.68 -4.32 -4.14
C LEU A 68 14.69 -3.89 -5.22
N ARG A 69 15.02 -4.78 -6.16
CA ARG A 69 16.04 -4.55 -7.21
C ARG A 69 15.49 -4.79 -8.63
N ARG A 70 14.50 -4.01 -9.08
CA ARG A 70 13.99 -4.13 -10.46
C ARG A 70 14.86 -3.46 -11.53
N ARG A 71 15.75 -2.52 -11.18
CA ARG A 71 16.64 -1.86 -12.17
C ARG A 71 17.70 -2.80 -12.78
N TYR A 72 18.15 -3.82 -12.06
CA TYR A 72 19.21 -4.72 -12.55
C TYR A 72 18.71 -5.94 -13.35
N GLN A 73 17.43 -6.31 -13.22
CA GLN A 73 16.89 -7.48 -13.94
C GLN A 73 16.51 -7.18 -15.40
N LEU A 74 16.08 -5.95 -15.71
CA LEU A 74 15.82 -5.54 -17.10
C LEU A 74 17.13 -5.43 -17.91
N LEU A 75 18.22 -4.97 -17.28
CA LEU A 75 19.53 -4.88 -17.94
C LEU A 75 20.16 -6.24 -18.26
N ARG A 76 19.72 -7.31 -17.58
CA ARG A 76 20.18 -8.70 -17.84
C ARG A 76 19.37 -9.42 -18.93
N ARG A 77 18.29 -8.82 -19.44
CA ARG A 77 17.43 -9.44 -20.48
C ARG A 77 17.74 -8.97 -21.90
N THR A 78 18.66 -8.01 -22.06
CA THR A 78 19.14 -7.48 -23.35
C THR A 78 20.61 -7.83 -23.60
N GLY A 79 21.03 -9.03 -23.20
CA GLY A 79 22.30 -9.64 -23.60
C GLY A 79 22.06 -10.72 -24.64
#